data_AF-A0A8S0PVS2-F1
#
_entry.id   AF-A0A8S0PVS2-F1
#
_cell.length_a   1.000
_cell.length_b   1.000
_cell.length_c   1.000
_cell.angle_alpha   90.00
_cell.angle_beta   90.00
_cell.angle_gamma   90.00
#
_symmetry.space_group_name_H-M   'P 1'
#
loop_
_entity.id
_entity.type
_entity.pdbx_description
1 polymer ?
#
loop_
_entity_poly.entity_id
_entity_poly.type
_entity_poly.pdbx_seq_one_letter_code
_entity_poly.pdbx_strand_id
1 'polypeptide(L)'
;MDKDCDSLIHETESLDLQDTRNDRGDPNDPRVRLKRDCVGIMAAFRFKNPSSHHVIIANTHIYWDPEWADVKLAQAKYLLSRLAKFKKMVADKFDCTPSVLVAGDFNSVPGDQVYQYIVSGTTSVGAENAEDLPIPLSSVYAFTRGEPHFTNCTSNFIGTLDYILFSPSEDIKPISYLELPERESSDVSDGLPNYYHPSDHLPIGAEFEVFQA
;
A
#
# COMPACT_ATOMS: atom_id res chain seq x y z
N MET A 1 -13.10 -6.28 63.64
CA MET A 1 -12.74 -4.91 64.05
C MET A 1 -11.44 -5.03 64.79
N ASP A 2 -10.45 -4.24 64.35
CA ASP A 2 -9.10 -4.05 64.88
C ASP A 2 -8.08 -5.19 64.71
N LYS A 3 -6.82 -4.98 64.32
CA LYS A 3 -6.07 -3.94 63.57
C LYS A 3 -4.60 -4.44 63.46
N ASP A 4 -3.87 -3.92 62.47
CA ASP A 4 -2.39 -3.93 62.29
C ASP A 4 -1.75 -5.26 61.85
N CYS A 5 -1.34 -5.50 60.59
CA CYS A 5 -0.42 -4.81 59.64
C CYS A 5 1.08 -5.04 59.91
N ASP A 6 1.80 -5.37 58.82
CA ASP A 6 3.24 -5.62 58.63
C ASP A 6 3.77 -7.02 58.93
N SER A 7 4.61 -7.66 58.11
CA SER A 7 5.02 -7.47 56.72
C SER A 7 5.82 -8.74 56.36
N LEU A 8 5.39 -9.52 55.36
CA LEU A 8 6.22 -10.57 54.77
C LEU A 8 5.99 -10.54 53.26
N ILE A 9 6.85 -9.77 52.62
CA ILE A 9 6.99 -9.62 51.18
C ILE A 9 7.44 -10.98 50.64
N HIS A 10 6.59 -11.62 49.84
CA HIS A 10 7.01 -12.72 48.98
C HIS A 10 7.85 -12.11 47.85
N GLU A 11 9.13 -12.45 47.81
CA GLU A 11 9.96 -12.33 46.61
C GLU A 11 9.43 -13.30 45.54
N THR A 12 8.50 -12.82 44.72
CA THR A 12 8.29 -13.38 43.39
C THR A 12 9.31 -12.73 42.47
N GLU A 13 10.33 -13.50 42.08
CA GLU A 13 11.21 -13.17 40.97
C GLU A 13 10.36 -12.78 39.76
N SER A 14 10.36 -11.49 39.43
CA SER A 14 9.93 -11.00 38.14
C SER A 14 10.86 -11.58 37.09
N LEU A 15 10.37 -12.57 36.35
CA LEU A 15 10.96 -12.95 35.07
C LEU A 15 10.90 -11.71 34.18
N ASP A 16 12.01 -10.96 34.17
CA ASP A 16 12.27 -9.90 33.21
C ASP A 16 12.08 -10.51 31.82
N LEU A 17 11.04 -10.07 31.12
CA LEU A 17 10.93 -10.20 29.68
C LEU A 17 12.05 -9.34 29.08
N GLN A 18 13.26 -9.88 29.07
CA GLN A 18 14.40 -9.31 28.37
C GLN A 18 14.07 -9.27 26.87
N ASP A 19 13.72 -8.07 26.47
CA ASP A 19 13.77 -7.46 25.15
C ASP A 19 14.25 -8.36 23.99
N THR A 20 13.29 -8.94 23.26
CA THR A 20 13.52 -9.64 21.98
C THR A 20 13.86 -8.67 20.82
N ARG A 21 14.08 -7.38 21.07
CA ARG A 21 14.42 -6.39 20.04
C ARG A 21 15.87 -6.46 19.55
N ASN A 22 16.77 -7.13 20.29
CA ASN A 22 18.21 -7.11 19.99
C ASN A 22 18.68 -8.05 18.87
N ASP A 23 17.82 -8.85 18.25
CA ASP A 23 18.23 -9.79 17.18
C ASP A 23 17.91 -9.29 15.75
N ARG A 24 17.63 -7.99 15.58
CA ARG A 24 17.29 -7.43 14.26
C ARG A 24 18.51 -7.05 13.41
N GLY A 25 19.74 -7.27 13.90
CA GLY A 25 20.98 -6.88 13.21
C GLY A 25 21.20 -5.36 13.14
N ASP A 26 22.34 -4.95 12.59
CA ASP A 26 22.68 -3.52 12.41
C ASP A 26 21.79 -2.88 11.34
N PRO A 27 20.95 -1.88 11.66
CA PRO A 27 20.10 -1.20 10.68
C PRO A 27 20.89 -0.37 9.65
N ASN A 28 22.20 -0.18 9.84
CA ASN A 28 23.09 0.41 8.85
C ASN A 28 23.62 -0.61 7.83
N ASP A 29 23.51 -1.92 8.09
CA ASP A 29 23.80 -2.95 7.10
C ASP A 29 22.65 -3.01 6.08
N PRO A 30 22.87 -2.73 4.78
CA PRO A 30 21.81 -2.75 3.77
C PRO A 30 21.05 -4.07 3.69
N ARG A 31 21.70 -5.20 3.99
CA ARG A 31 21.08 -6.54 3.97
C ARG A 31 20.07 -6.73 5.08
N VAL A 32 20.31 -6.06 6.21
CA VAL A 32 19.42 -6.05 7.37
C VAL A 32 18.34 -4.97 7.19
N ARG A 33 18.74 -3.79 6.72
CA ARG A 33 17.86 -2.65 6.51
C ARG A 33 16.73 -2.97 5.53
N LEU A 34 17.07 -3.51 4.36
CA LEU A 34 16.11 -3.81 3.30
C LEU A 34 15.29 -5.07 3.55
N LYS A 35 15.79 -5.99 4.40
CA LYS A 35 15.05 -7.21 4.74
C LYS A 35 13.94 -6.87 5.72
N ARG A 36 12.71 -6.90 5.22
CA ARG A 36 11.47 -6.72 5.97
C ARG A 36 10.50 -7.81 5.53
N ASP A 37 9.57 -8.21 6.40
CA ASP A 37 8.57 -9.24 6.11
C ASP A 37 7.35 -8.71 5.34
N CYS A 38 7.46 -7.51 4.76
CA CYS A 38 6.46 -6.94 3.87
C CYS A 38 6.36 -7.78 2.59
N VAL A 39 5.13 -8.02 2.14
CA VAL A 39 4.85 -8.83 0.95
C VAL A 39 3.97 -8.07 -0.05
N GLY A 40 4.14 -8.41 -1.32
CA GLY A 40 3.22 -8.06 -2.38
C GLY A 40 2.66 -9.32 -3.02
N ILE A 41 1.36 -9.31 -3.33
CA ILE A 41 0.67 -10.39 -4.02
C ILE A 41 0.16 -9.89 -5.37
N MET A 42 0.14 -10.76 -6.39
CA MET A 42 -0.37 -10.44 -7.71
C MET A 42 -1.06 -11.65 -8.32
N ALA A 43 -2.17 -11.41 -9.01
CA ALA A 43 -2.94 -12.43 -9.69
C ALA A 43 -3.48 -11.88 -11.02
N ALA A 44 -3.57 -12.77 -12.01
CA ALA A 44 -4.18 -12.47 -13.30
C ALA A 44 -5.57 -13.11 -13.36
N PHE A 45 -6.55 -12.31 -13.74
CA PHE A 45 -7.94 -12.72 -13.91
C PHE A 45 -8.35 -12.51 -15.36
N ARG A 46 -9.25 -13.35 -15.84
CA ARG A 46 -9.89 -13.21 -17.15
C ARG A 46 -11.37 -12.95 -16.93
N PHE A 47 -11.90 -11.93 -17.60
CA PHE A 47 -13.35 -11.71 -17.61
C PHE A 47 -14.09 -12.91 -18.21
N LYS A 48 -15.33 -13.12 -17.77
CA LYS A 48 -16.22 -14.10 -18.39
C LYS A 48 -16.85 -13.47 -19.63
N ASN A 49 -17.25 -14.32 -20.58
CA ASN A 49 -17.87 -13.92 -21.85
C ASN A 49 -18.91 -12.79 -21.69
N PRO A 50 -18.97 -11.84 -22.63
CA PRO A 50 -18.31 -11.84 -23.94
C PRO A 50 -16.84 -11.34 -23.95
N SER A 51 -16.35 -10.70 -22.88
CA SER A 51 -14.97 -10.20 -22.84
C SER A 51 -13.98 -11.30 -22.47
N SER A 52 -12.92 -11.46 -23.28
CA SER A 52 -11.74 -12.28 -22.97
C SER A 52 -10.62 -11.44 -22.35
N HIS A 53 -10.90 -10.19 -21.97
CA HIS A 53 -9.92 -9.27 -21.43
C HIS A 53 -9.29 -9.81 -20.15
N HIS A 54 -8.00 -9.57 -20.00
CA HIS A 54 -7.24 -9.97 -18.81
C HIS A 54 -6.93 -8.75 -17.97
N VAL A 55 -7.09 -8.90 -16.66
CA VAL A 55 -6.71 -7.89 -15.68
C VAL A 55 -5.77 -8.51 -14.65
N ILE A 56 -4.65 -7.84 -14.42
CA ILE A 56 -3.74 -8.14 -13.33
C ILE A 56 -4.11 -7.25 -12.17
N ILE A 57 -4.32 -7.86 -11.00
CA ILE A 57 -4.53 -7.17 -9.74
C ILE A 57 -3.34 -7.48 -8.85
N ALA A 58 -2.67 -6.44 -8.38
CA ALA A 58 -1.65 -6.52 -7.34
C ALA A 58 -2.12 -5.84 -6.06
N ASN A 59 -1.67 -6.34 -4.91
CA ASN A 59 -1.91 -5.75 -3.60
C ASN A 59 -0.63 -5.81 -2.76
N THR A 60 -0.38 -4.80 -1.93
CA THR A 60 0.82 -4.73 -1.08
C THR A 60 0.53 -4.02 0.24
N HIS A 61 1.41 -4.21 1.21
CA HIS A 61 1.53 -3.34 2.38
C HIS A 61 3.02 -3.02 2.57
N ILE A 62 3.42 -1.79 2.23
CA ILE A 62 4.82 -1.32 2.32
C ILE A 62 5.19 -1.00 3.76
N TYR A 63 6.48 -1.12 4.10
CA TYR A 63 7.00 -0.84 5.43
C TYR A 63 6.53 0.51 5.97
N TRP A 64 6.21 0.56 7.27
CA TRP A 64 5.46 1.68 7.86
C TRP A 64 6.33 2.84 8.36
N ASP A 65 7.60 2.58 8.72
CA ASP A 65 8.43 3.53 9.44
C ASP A 65 8.72 4.79 8.60
N PRO A 66 8.33 6.00 9.07
CA PRO A 66 8.53 7.24 8.34
C PRO A 66 10.02 7.61 8.18
N GLU A 67 10.91 7.17 9.08
CA GLU A 67 12.35 7.43 8.99
C GLU A 67 13.05 6.55 7.93
N TRP A 68 12.34 5.60 7.33
CA TRP A 68 12.88 4.57 6.43
C TRP A 68 12.33 4.70 5.01
N ALA A 69 12.26 5.94 4.51
CA ALA A 69 11.79 6.25 3.16
C ALA A 69 12.57 5.50 2.04
N ASP A 70 13.86 5.23 2.25
CA ASP A 70 14.69 4.45 1.32
C ASP A 70 14.26 2.98 1.24
N VAL A 71 13.86 2.37 2.36
CA VAL A 71 13.33 1.00 2.38
C VAL A 71 11.97 0.95 1.69
N LYS A 72 11.09 1.91 1.98
CA LYS A 72 9.78 2.03 1.31
C LYS A 72 9.94 2.18 -0.20
N LEU A 73 10.86 3.04 -0.64
CA LEU A 73 11.18 3.23 -2.06
C LEU A 73 11.76 1.97 -2.70
N ALA A 74 12.66 1.26 -2.02
CA ALA A 74 13.22 0.00 -2.52
C ALA A 74 12.14 -1.08 -2.69
N GLN A 75 11.19 -1.17 -1.75
CA GLN A 75 10.04 -2.08 -1.84
C GLN A 75 9.12 -1.70 -3.00
N ALA A 76 8.79 -0.42 -3.18
CA ALA A 76 7.99 0.04 -4.32
C ALA A 76 8.66 -0.27 -5.67
N LYS A 77 9.98 0.01 -5.79
CA LYS A 77 10.79 -0.35 -6.97
C LYS A 77 10.76 -1.84 -7.26
N TYR A 78 10.94 -2.66 -6.24
CA TYR A 78 10.91 -4.11 -6.38
C TYR A 78 9.53 -4.59 -6.82
N LEU A 79 8.45 -4.10 -6.18
CA LEU A 79 7.06 -4.42 -6.53
C LEU A 79 6.78 -4.12 -8.01
N LEU A 80 7.10 -2.90 -8.49
CA LEU A 80 6.84 -2.51 -9.88
C LEU A 80 7.69 -3.31 -10.88
N SER A 81 8.94 -3.63 -10.55
CA SER A 81 9.78 -4.50 -11.38
C SER A 81 9.21 -5.92 -11.49
N ARG A 82 8.72 -6.48 -10.37
CA ARG A 82 8.07 -7.80 -10.36
C ARG A 82 6.75 -7.79 -11.11
N LEU A 83 5.97 -6.71 -10.98
CA LEU A 83 4.71 -6.51 -11.68
C LEU A 83 4.93 -6.42 -13.20
N ALA A 84 5.95 -5.68 -13.66
CA ALA A 84 6.31 -5.61 -15.08
C ALA A 84 6.65 -7.00 -15.66
N LYS A 85 7.47 -7.78 -14.93
CA LYS A 85 7.81 -9.16 -15.32
C LYS A 85 6.58 -10.08 -15.36
N PHE A 86 5.69 -9.95 -14.38
CA PHE A 86 4.45 -10.72 -14.34
C PHE A 86 3.48 -10.33 -15.46
N LYS A 87 3.34 -9.03 -15.76
CA LYS A 87 2.57 -8.52 -16.89
C LYS A 87 3.03 -9.14 -18.20
N LYS A 88 4.35 -9.15 -18.46
CA LYS A 88 4.94 -9.79 -19.63
C LYS A 88 4.63 -11.29 -19.69
N MET A 89 4.83 -11.99 -18.57
CA MET A 89 4.51 -13.43 -18.49
C MET A 89 3.05 -13.74 -18.82
N VAL A 90 2.11 -12.92 -18.33
CA VAL A 90 0.67 -13.08 -18.60
C VAL A 90 0.38 -12.76 -20.07
N ALA A 91 0.93 -11.67 -20.60
CA ALA A 91 0.79 -11.27 -21.99
C ALA A 91 1.26 -12.37 -22.95
N ASP A 92 2.48 -12.89 -22.74
CA ASP A 92 3.06 -13.95 -23.57
C ASP A 92 2.27 -15.26 -23.49
N LYS A 93 1.75 -15.59 -22.29
CA LYS A 93 1.02 -16.84 -22.06
C LYS A 93 -0.37 -16.85 -22.70
N PHE A 94 -1.04 -15.71 -22.71
CA PHE A 94 -2.44 -15.60 -23.15
C PHE A 94 -2.62 -14.81 -24.44
N ASP A 95 -1.52 -14.38 -25.07
CA ASP A 95 -1.50 -13.55 -26.28
C ASP A 95 -2.43 -12.34 -26.15
N CYS A 96 -2.21 -11.55 -25.10
CA CYS A 96 -3.08 -10.44 -24.73
C CYS A 96 -2.31 -9.25 -24.16
N THR A 97 -2.98 -8.11 -24.05
CA THR A 97 -2.48 -6.93 -23.33
C THR A 97 -3.26 -6.80 -22.02
N PRO A 98 -2.78 -7.35 -20.90
CA PRO A 98 -3.54 -7.29 -19.66
C PRO A 98 -3.54 -5.86 -19.08
N SER A 99 -4.72 -5.40 -18.66
CA SER A 99 -4.83 -4.22 -17.79
C SER A 99 -4.18 -4.48 -16.45
N VAL A 100 -3.72 -3.42 -15.78
CA VAL A 100 -3.03 -3.51 -14.49
C VAL A 100 -3.70 -2.60 -13.48
N LEU A 101 -4.08 -3.19 -12.34
CA LEU A 101 -4.55 -2.49 -11.14
C LEU A 101 -3.62 -2.87 -9.98
N VAL A 102 -3.24 -1.88 -9.17
CA VAL A 102 -2.44 -2.08 -7.95
C VAL A 102 -3.14 -1.38 -6.81
N ALA A 103 -3.49 -2.10 -5.75
CA ALA A 103 -4.00 -1.53 -4.52
C ALA A 103 -2.99 -1.71 -3.38
N GLY A 104 -3.19 -0.99 -2.28
CA GLY A 104 -2.48 -1.28 -1.04
C GLY A 104 -2.28 -0.08 -0.15
N ASP A 105 -1.74 -0.36 1.02
CA ASP A 105 -1.17 0.63 1.93
C ASP A 105 0.31 0.82 1.57
N PHE A 106 0.65 2.01 1.10
CA PHE A 106 2.01 2.35 0.68
C PHE A 106 2.80 3.03 1.79
N ASN A 107 2.17 3.36 2.93
CA ASN A 107 2.77 4.09 4.05
C ASN A 107 3.55 5.34 3.58
N SER A 108 2.99 6.01 2.57
CA SER A 108 3.59 7.12 1.87
C SER A 108 2.52 8.10 1.43
N VAL A 109 2.77 9.39 1.63
CA VAL A 109 1.77 10.45 1.41
C VAL A 109 1.86 11.02 -0.01
N PRO A 110 0.78 11.62 -0.55
CA PRO A 110 0.83 12.27 -1.86
C PRO A 110 1.96 13.29 -1.92
N GLY A 111 2.77 13.18 -2.97
CA GLY A 111 3.91 14.07 -3.20
C GLY A 111 5.24 13.60 -2.62
N ASP A 112 5.28 12.58 -1.76
CA ASP A 112 6.54 12.02 -1.28
C ASP A 112 7.30 11.25 -2.37
N GLN A 113 8.55 10.86 -2.09
CA GLN A 113 9.41 10.21 -3.08
C GLN A 113 8.87 8.84 -3.57
N VAL A 114 8.18 8.10 -2.70
CA VAL A 114 7.63 6.78 -3.03
C VAL A 114 6.40 6.96 -3.91
N TYR A 115 5.48 7.83 -3.51
CA TYR A 115 4.32 8.21 -4.30
C TYR A 115 4.72 8.71 -5.68
N GLN A 116 5.64 9.68 -5.75
CA GLN A 116 6.14 10.22 -7.01
C GLN A 116 6.76 9.14 -7.89
N TYR A 117 7.55 8.22 -7.32
CA TYR A 117 8.12 7.11 -8.07
C TYR A 117 7.04 6.20 -8.68
N ILE A 118 5.98 5.92 -7.93
CA ILE A 118 4.86 5.07 -8.36
C ILE A 118 4.08 5.72 -9.51
N VAL A 119 3.71 7.00 -9.37
CA VAL A 119 2.80 7.67 -10.33
C VAL A 119 3.51 8.34 -11.52
N SER A 120 4.82 8.60 -11.43
CA SER A 120 5.53 9.35 -12.47
C SER A 120 5.88 8.54 -13.72
N GLY A 121 5.66 7.21 -13.74
CA GLY A 121 5.92 6.35 -14.90
C GLY A 121 7.21 6.71 -15.65
N THR A 122 8.38 6.43 -15.06
CA THR A 122 9.74 6.71 -15.57
C THR A 122 9.91 7.92 -16.52
N THR A 123 10.31 9.04 -15.93
CA THR A 123 11.32 9.93 -16.52
C THR A 123 12.71 9.27 -16.41
N SER A 124 12.94 8.11 -17.04
CA SER A 124 14.27 7.47 -17.00
C SER A 124 15.19 8.06 -18.06
N VAL A 125 15.97 9.07 -17.66
CA VAL A 125 17.29 9.31 -18.24
C VAL A 125 18.15 8.10 -17.86
N GLY A 126 18.33 7.13 -18.77
CA GLY A 126 19.27 6.00 -18.59
C GLY A 126 18.71 4.58 -18.68
N ALA A 127 17.46 4.37 -19.10
CA ALA A 127 17.00 3.02 -19.45
C ALA A 127 17.47 2.68 -20.87
N GLU A 128 18.44 1.78 -21.00
CA GLU A 128 18.98 1.38 -22.31
C GLU A 128 18.01 0.50 -23.12
N ASN A 129 16.97 -0.07 -22.48
CA ASN A 129 15.92 -0.86 -23.13
C ASN A 129 14.52 -0.41 -22.67
N ALA A 130 13.60 -0.26 -23.63
CA ALA A 130 12.19 0.11 -23.38
C ALA A 130 11.42 -0.94 -22.54
N GLU A 131 11.95 -2.15 -22.43
CA GLU A 131 11.30 -3.33 -21.82
C GLU A 131 11.51 -3.42 -20.30
N ASP A 132 12.46 -2.67 -19.75
CA ASP A 132 12.72 -2.57 -18.30
C ASP A 132 12.04 -1.35 -17.67
N LEU A 133 11.28 -0.59 -18.45
CA LEU A 133 10.56 0.56 -17.94
C LEU A 133 9.42 0.10 -17.01
N PRO A 134 9.30 0.66 -15.80
CA PRO A 134 8.18 0.38 -14.93
C PRO A 134 6.86 0.74 -15.62
N ILE A 135 5.82 -0.03 -15.29
CA ILE A 135 4.47 0.20 -15.80
C ILE A 135 4.05 1.63 -15.38
N PRO A 136 3.61 2.49 -16.32
CA PRO A 136 3.07 3.79 -15.95
C PRO A 136 1.79 3.57 -15.15
N LEU A 137 1.76 4.08 -13.92
CA LEU A 137 0.61 3.99 -13.04
C LEU A 137 0.07 5.38 -12.73
N SER A 138 -1.23 5.48 -12.52
CA SER A 138 -1.91 6.67 -12.05
C SER A 138 -2.81 6.30 -10.88
N SER A 139 -2.88 7.17 -9.88
CA SER A 139 -3.86 7.02 -8.80
C SER A 139 -5.25 7.33 -9.31
N VAL A 140 -6.23 6.48 -8.96
CA VAL A 140 -7.63 6.68 -9.30
C VAL A 140 -8.14 7.99 -8.73
N TYR A 141 -7.90 8.25 -7.44
CA TYR A 141 -8.39 9.46 -6.78
C TYR A 141 -7.74 10.72 -7.38
N ALA A 142 -6.41 10.72 -7.56
CA ALA A 142 -5.72 11.84 -8.22
C ALA A 142 -6.20 12.09 -9.65
N PHE A 143 -6.48 11.03 -10.42
CA PHE A 143 -6.93 11.12 -11.81
C PHE A 143 -8.34 11.70 -11.94
N THR A 144 -9.23 11.43 -10.99
CA THR A 144 -10.64 11.84 -11.07
C THR A 144 -10.90 13.23 -10.46
N ARG A 145 -10.44 13.48 -9.23
CA ARG A 145 -10.71 14.74 -8.49
C ARG A 145 -9.57 15.25 -7.63
N GLY A 146 -8.54 14.45 -7.38
CA GLY A 146 -7.50 14.72 -6.39
C GLY A 146 -7.47 13.64 -5.31
N GLU A 147 -6.30 13.45 -4.71
CA GLU A 147 -6.16 12.52 -3.58
C GLU A 147 -7.04 12.95 -2.40
N PRO A 148 -7.61 12.01 -1.63
CA PRO A 148 -8.35 12.36 -0.42
C PRO A 148 -7.41 13.02 0.59
N HIS A 149 -7.99 13.74 1.56
CA HIS A 149 -7.22 14.34 2.66
C HIS A 149 -6.59 13.27 3.55
N PHE A 150 -7.31 12.17 3.78
CA PHE A 150 -6.81 11.05 4.55
C PHE A 150 -7.48 9.73 4.16
N THR A 151 -6.73 8.66 4.37
CA THR A 151 -7.22 7.28 4.41
C THR A 151 -6.91 6.66 5.77
N ASN A 152 -5.87 7.11 6.47
CA ASN A 152 -5.60 6.79 7.87
C ASN A 152 -5.90 8.01 8.77
N CYS A 153 -6.57 7.80 9.91
CA CYS A 153 -6.89 8.88 10.86
C CYS A 153 -6.72 8.40 12.31
N THR A 154 -5.56 8.66 12.90
CA THR A 154 -5.24 8.35 14.29
C THR A 154 -4.93 9.63 15.08
N SER A 155 -4.72 9.50 16.39
CA SER A 155 -4.27 10.61 17.24
C SER A 155 -2.88 11.15 16.86
N ASN A 156 -2.03 10.33 16.24
CA ASN A 156 -0.64 10.67 15.95
C ASN A 156 -0.40 10.99 14.47
N PHE A 157 -1.28 10.54 13.57
CA PHE A 157 -1.12 10.70 12.13
C PHE A 157 -2.48 10.77 11.44
N ILE A 158 -2.61 11.72 10.53
CA ILE A 158 -3.76 11.83 9.62
C ILE A 158 -3.21 12.09 8.23
N GLY A 159 -3.55 11.23 7.28
CA GLY A 159 -3.08 11.38 5.91
C GLY A 159 -3.48 10.23 5.01
N THR A 160 -3.26 10.43 3.72
CA THR A 160 -3.54 9.42 2.67
C THR A 160 -2.33 8.53 2.52
N LEU A 161 -2.52 7.23 2.79
CA LEU A 161 -1.50 6.19 2.68
C LEU A 161 -1.92 5.07 1.74
N ASP A 162 -3.24 4.95 1.49
CA ASP A 162 -3.85 3.88 0.72
C ASP A 162 -4.21 4.37 -0.69
N TYR A 163 -3.86 3.57 -1.70
CA TYR A 163 -4.06 3.94 -3.10
C TYR A 163 -4.67 2.80 -3.90
N ILE A 164 -5.58 3.14 -4.82
CA ILE A 164 -5.91 2.33 -5.98
C ILE A 164 -5.24 2.97 -7.18
N LEU A 165 -4.31 2.24 -7.79
CA LEU A 165 -3.52 2.65 -8.93
C LEU A 165 -3.92 1.82 -10.15
N PHE A 166 -3.90 2.44 -11.33
CA PHE A 166 -4.15 1.75 -12.58
C PHE A 166 -3.15 2.17 -13.65
N SER A 167 -2.90 1.29 -14.62
CA SER A 167 -2.19 1.65 -15.85
C SER A 167 -3.20 2.21 -16.86
N PRO A 168 -3.14 3.51 -17.22
CA PRO A 168 -4.06 4.07 -18.20
C PRO A 168 -3.96 3.36 -19.55
N SER A 169 -5.11 3.07 -20.17
CA SER A 169 -5.23 2.44 -21.48
C SER A 169 -6.62 2.71 -22.07
N GLU A 170 -6.84 2.34 -23.32
CA GLU A 170 -8.18 2.40 -23.93
C GLU A 170 -9.09 1.27 -23.44
N ASP A 171 -8.54 0.20 -22.86
CA ASP A 171 -9.29 -1.02 -22.47
C ASP A 171 -9.93 -0.93 -21.09
N ILE A 172 -9.42 -0.06 -20.21
CA ILE A 172 -9.96 0.12 -18.86
C ILE A 172 -9.85 1.57 -18.41
N LYS A 173 -10.95 2.12 -17.87
CA LYS A 173 -10.98 3.49 -17.34
C LYS A 173 -11.75 3.54 -16.01
N PRO A 174 -11.24 4.27 -15.00
CA PRO A 174 -12.01 4.52 -13.79
C PRO A 174 -13.19 5.43 -14.14
N ILE A 175 -14.39 5.07 -13.69
CA ILE A 175 -15.63 5.83 -13.94
C ILE A 175 -16.21 6.45 -12.67
N SER A 176 -15.93 5.87 -11.51
CA SER A 176 -16.33 6.40 -10.21
C SER A 176 -15.38 5.92 -9.10
N TYR A 177 -15.50 6.53 -7.93
CA TYR A 177 -14.72 6.20 -6.74
C TYR A 177 -15.58 6.35 -5.49
N LEU A 178 -15.19 5.65 -4.42
CA LEU A 178 -15.83 5.78 -3.11
C LEU A 178 -15.40 7.10 -2.47
N GLU A 179 -16.35 8.01 -2.29
CA GLU A 179 -16.13 9.26 -1.57
C GLU A 179 -15.82 8.97 -0.09
N LEU A 180 -14.76 9.60 0.42
CA LEU A 180 -14.35 9.48 1.81
C LEU A 180 -14.87 10.68 2.63
N PRO A 181 -15.20 10.48 3.91
CA PRO A 181 -15.66 11.56 4.78
C PRO A 181 -14.61 12.68 4.93
N GLU A 182 -15.09 13.91 5.06
CA GLU A 182 -14.25 15.03 5.51
C GLU A 182 -13.94 14.90 7.00
N ARG A 183 -12.87 15.57 7.46
CA ARG A 183 -12.37 15.44 8.84
C ARG A 183 -13.39 15.91 9.87
N GLU A 184 -14.23 16.86 9.49
CA GLU A 184 -15.27 17.46 10.29
C GLU A 184 -16.52 16.57 10.41
N SER A 185 -16.57 15.46 9.67
CA SER A 185 -17.68 14.51 9.75
C SER A 185 -17.71 13.83 11.13
N SER A 186 -18.92 13.74 11.70
CA SER A 186 -19.13 13.28 13.08
C SER A 186 -18.72 11.82 13.33
N ASP A 187 -18.58 11.03 12.28
CA ASP A 187 -18.19 9.63 12.35
C ASP A 187 -16.65 9.43 12.33
N VAL A 188 -15.86 10.47 12.07
CA VAL A 188 -14.38 10.42 12.03
C VAL A 188 -13.69 11.53 12.83
N SER A 189 -14.43 12.55 13.29
CA SER A 189 -13.88 13.72 13.98
C SER A 189 -13.08 13.40 15.23
N ASP A 190 -13.46 12.32 15.93
CA ASP A 190 -12.79 11.85 17.15
C ASP A 190 -11.62 10.88 16.87
N GLY A 191 -11.31 10.65 15.59
CA GLY A 191 -10.30 9.69 15.13
C GLY A 191 -10.83 8.26 14.97
N LEU A 192 -9.96 7.39 14.47
CA LEU A 192 -10.20 5.98 14.18
C LEU A 192 -9.23 5.07 14.97
N PRO A 193 -9.60 3.79 15.24
CA PRO A 193 -10.92 3.20 15.04
C PRO A 193 -11.95 3.73 16.04
N ASN A 194 -13.24 3.59 15.74
CA ASN A 194 -14.34 4.00 16.62
C ASN A 194 -15.59 3.11 16.44
N TYR A 195 -16.72 3.55 17.00
CA TYR A 195 -17.98 2.79 16.95
C TYR A 195 -18.51 2.57 15.52
N TYR A 196 -18.30 3.53 14.62
CA TYR A 196 -18.76 3.48 13.23
C TYR A 196 -17.76 2.77 12.31
N HIS A 197 -16.47 2.90 12.61
CA HIS A 197 -15.36 2.45 11.77
C HIS A 197 -14.42 1.51 12.55
N PRO A 198 -14.36 0.21 12.24
CA PRO A 198 -13.62 -0.78 13.03
C PRO A 198 -12.10 -0.81 12.75
N SER A 199 -11.60 0.07 11.88
CA SER A 199 -10.22 0.16 11.42
C SER A 199 -9.74 1.60 11.55
N ASP A 200 -8.43 1.81 11.76
CA ASP A 200 -7.78 3.12 11.72
C ASP A 200 -7.60 3.66 10.29
N HIS A 201 -7.77 2.79 9.29
CA HIS A 201 -7.89 3.11 7.88
C HIS A 201 -9.34 3.05 7.39
N LEU A 202 -9.71 3.99 6.52
CA LEU A 202 -10.95 4.01 5.76
C LEU A 202 -10.85 3.09 4.53
N PRO A 203 -11.92 2.37 4.17
CA PRO A 203 -11.95 1.61 2.93
C PRO A 203 -11.93 2.57 1.73
N ILE A 204 -11.10 2.26 0.74
CA ILE A 204 -11.10 2.93 -0.57
C ILE A 204 -11.77 2.05 -1.63
N GLY A 205 -12.33 2.67 -2.66
CA GLY A 205 -13.10 1.95 -3.67
C GLY A 205 -13.14 2.68 -5.00
N ALA A 206 -13.26 1.92 -6.08
CA ALA A 206 -13.34 2.43 -7.44
C ALA A 206 -14.20 1.52 -8.33
N GLU A 207 -14.93 2.12 -9.25
CA GLU A 207 -15.57 1.41 -10.35
C GLU A 207 -14.80 1.68 -11.64
N PHE A 208 -14.60 0.61 -12.41
CA PHE A 208 -13.94 0.67 -13.71
C PHE A 208 -14.89 0.21 -14.80
N GLU A 209 -14.90 0.94 -15.90
CA GLU A 209 -15.44 0.46 -17.15
C GLU A 209 -14.33 -0.29 -17.91
N VAL A 210 -14.67 -1.48 -18.40
CA VAL A 210 -13.78 -2.31 -19.23
C VAL A 210 -14.35 -2.34 -20.64
N PHE A 211 -13.60 -1.78 -21.58
CA PHE A 211 -13.99 -1.75 -22.98
C PHE A 211 -13.63 -3.08 -23.64
N GLN A 212 -14.49 -3.54 -24.55
CA GLN A 212 -14.19 -4.72 -25.35
C GLN A 212 -13.17 -4.34 -26.42
N ALA A 213 -12.02 -5.03 -26.41
CA ALA A 213 -11.12 -5.09 -27.55
C ALA A 213 -11.72 -5.95 -28.67
#